data_AF-A0A950JRS2-F1
#
_entry.id   AF-A0A950JRS2-F1
#
_cell.length_a   1.000
_cell.length_b   1.000
_cell.length_c   1.000
_cell.angle_alpha   90.00
_cell.angle_beta   90.00
_cell.angle_gamma   90.00
#
_symmetry.space_group_name_H-M   'P 1'
#
loop_
_entity.id
_entity.type
_entity.pdbx_description
1 polymer ?
#
loop_
_entity_poly.entity_id
_entity_poly.type
_entity_poly.pdbx_seq_one_letter_code
_entity_poly.pdbx_strand_id
1 'polypeptide(L)'
;MIDLLIGAFALVLILVLLHGFTRADPKALVRGLRYLSAGVLVLAGAFFFVRGIVPAAVLLGSMAYGVLTGGRVWPGGRPYWNFPRPGGGGPRTHSGQSTRVATDWLEMELDHDTGDMRGRVLKGAFAGQPLDQLSEEDALRVYGEAGAADSETARLLEAYLDLRLGAEWRTKTSERASSSRPRSRDSSGMTREEASRVLGLSASATEEEIRAAHRRLMLNLHPDRGGTDYLAAKINEAKDVLLG
;
A
#
# COMPACT_ATOMS: atom_id res chain seq x y z
N MET A 1 -24.31 16.97 51.15
CA MET A 1 -24.48 18.19 50.35
C MET A 1 -23.32 18.44 49.40
N ILE A 2 -22.07 18.27 49.86
CA ILE A 2 -20.87 18.47 49.03
C ILE A 2 -20.84 17.52 47.82
N ASP A 3 -21.20 16.24 47.99
CA ASP A 3 -21.18 15.26 46.90
C ASP A 3 -22.22 15.53 45.81
N LEU A 4 -23.39 16.08 46.18
CA LEU A 4 -24.43 16.52 45.24
C LEU A 4 -23.97 17.75 44.43
N LEU A 5 -23.24 18.67 45.08
CA LEU A 5 -22.67 19.84 44.40
C LEU A 5 -21.55 19.44 43.44
N ILE A 6 -20.69 18.49 43.82
CA ILE A 6 -19.66 17.93 42.95
C ILE A 6 -20.28 17.22 41.75
N GLY A 7 -21.32 16.40 41.98
CA GLY A 7 -22.05 15.71 40.93
C GLY A 7 -22.74 16.66 39.94
N ALA A 8 -23.42 17.70 40.46
CA ALA A 8 -24.07 18.71 39.63
C ALA A 8 -23.05 19.53 38.80
N PHE A 9 -21.93 19.90 39.41
CA PHE A 9 -20.85 20.61 38.71
C PHE A 9 -20.22 19.74 37.61
N ALA A 10 -19.94 18.46 37.89
CA ALA A 10 -19.42 17.51 36.91
C ALA A 10 -20.39 17.32 35.74
N LEU A 11 -21.69 17.22 36.02
CA LEU A 11 -22.73 17.10 34.99
C LEU A 11 -22.79 18.34 34.10
N VAL A 12 -22.77 19.55 34.69
CA VAL A 12 -22.74 20.81 33.93
C VAL A 12 -21.48 20.91 33.09
N LEU A 13 -20.32 20.53 33.64
CA LEU A 13 -19.05 20.51 32.92
C LEU A 13 -19.09 19.55 31.71
N ILE A 14 -19.62 18.34 31.90
CA ILE A 14 -19.80 17.34 30.84
C ILE A 14 -20.73 17.88 29.74
N LEU A 15 -21.86 18.48 30.13
CA LEU A 15 -22.82 19.05 29.17
C LEU A 15 -22.22 20.23 28.38
N VAL A 16 -21.44 21.09 29.03
CA VAL A 16 -20.71 22.19 28.35
C VAL A 16 -19.65 21.63 27.39
N LEU A 17 -18.92 20.58 27.79
CA LEU A 17 -17.94 19.91 26.91
C LEU A 17 -18.60 19.24 25.70
N LEU A 18 -19.73 18.55 25.89
CA LEU A 18 -20.53 17.95 24.80
C LEU A 18 -21.13 19.00 23.86
N HIS A 19 -21.67 20.09 24.41
CA HIS A 19 -22.21 21.19 23.62
C HIS A 19 -21.12 21.94 22.85
N GLY A 20 -19.93 22.08 23.45
CA GLY A 20 -18.74 22.58 22.77
C GLY A 20 -18.24 21.65 21.67
N PHE A 21 -18.25 20.33 21.90
CA PHE A 21 -17.80 19.31 20.94
C PHE A 21 -18.66 19.27 19.66
N THR A 22 -19.97 19.51 19.78
CA THR A 22 -20.89 19.51 18.62
C THR A 22 -20.83 20.79 17.79
N ARG A 23 -20.31 21.90 18.33
CA ARG A 23 -20.15 23.18 17.63
C ARG A 23 -18.70 23.53 17.26
N ALA A 24 -17.72 22.85 17.84
CA ALA A 24 -16.31 23.15 17.62
C ALA A 24 -15.78 22.49 16.34
N ASP A 25 -15.00 23.26 15.58
CA ASP A 25 -14.21 22.77 14.46
C ASP A 25 -13.35 21.58 14.94
N PRO A 26 -13.49 20.37 14.35
CA PRO A 26 -12.78 19.17 14.79
C PRO A 26 -11.25 19.37 14.86
N LYS A 27 -10.73 20.32 14.08
CA LYS A 27 -9.30 20.69 14.10
C LYS A 27 -8.88 21.42 15.39
N ALA A 28 -9.77 22.24 15.98
CA ALA A 28 -9.50 22.94 17.23
C ALA A 28 -9.49 21.98 18.43
N LEU A 29 -10.37 20.98 18.40
CA LEU A 29 -10.49 19.98 19.46
C LEU A 29 -9.27 19.06 19.53
N VAL A 30 -8.80 18.57 18.38
CA VAL A 30 -7.56 17.77 18.30
C VAL A 30 -6.34 18.56 18.77
N ARG A 31 -6.30 19.87 18.46
CA ARG A 31 -5.24 20.76 18.91
C ARG A 31 -5.26 20.95 20.43
N GLY A 32 -6.44 21.16 21.02
CA GLY A 32 -6.62 21.23 22.48
C GLY A 32 -6.21 19.95 23.20
N LEU A 33 -6.65 18.79 22.69
CA LEU A 33 -6.31 17.48 23.26
C LEU A 33 -4.80 17.19 23.21
N ARG A 34 -4.13 17.62 22.13
CA ARG A 34 -2.69 17.51 21.97
C ARG A 34 -1.91 18.33 22.99
N TYR A 35 -2.32 19.57 23.27
CA TYR A 35 -1.65 20.39 24.29
C TYR A 35 -1.92 19.89 25.71
N LEU A 36 -3.13 19.40 25.99
CA LEU A 36 -3.49 18.77 27.27
C LEU A 36 -2.63 17.52 27.54
N SER A 37 -2.57 16.60 26.57
CA SER A 37 -1.76 15.38 26.69
C SER A 37 -0.27 15.67 26.83
N ALA A 38 0.26 16.66 26.09
CA ALA A 38 1.63 17.12 26.29
C ALA A 38 1.87 17.68 27.70
N GLY A 39 0.96 18.51 28.21
CA GLY A 39 1.05 19.06 29.56
C GLY A 39 1.09 17.97 30.65
N VAL A 40 0.24 16.95 30.52
CA VAL A 40 0.25 15.79 31.44
C VAL A 40 1.58 15.06 31.42
N LEU A 41 2.16 14.84 30.22
CA LEU A 41 3.45 14.17 30.08
C LEU A 41 4.61 14.99 30.67
N VAL A 42 4.59 16.33 30.54
CA VAL A 42 5.58 17.21 31.18
C VAL A 42 5.49 17.13 32.70
N LEU A 43 4.26 17.21 33.25
CA LEU A 43 4.05 17.13 34.70
C LEU A 43 4.48 15.77 35.27
N ALA A 44 4.17 14.68 34.56
CA ALA A 44 4.63 13.35 34.92
C ALA A 44 6.17 13.25 34.86
N GLY A 45 6.79 13.76 33.81
CA GLY A 45 8.25 13.80 33.68
C GLY A 45 8.92 14.58 34.81
N ALA A 46 8.39 15.75 35.17
CA ALA A 46 8.88 16.55 36.29
C ALA A 46 8.76 15.81 37.63
N PHE A 47 7.63 15.11 37.86
CA PHE A 47 7.44 14.27 39.04
C PHE A 47 8.52 13.16 39.16
N PHE A 48 8.78 12.45 38.06
CA PHE A 48 9.81 11.39 38.04
C PHE A 48 11.23 11.95 38.20
N PHE A 49 11.49 13.16 37.71
CA PHE A 49 12.76 13.85 37.89
C PHE A 49 13.03 14.17 39.37
N VAL A 50 12.04 14.74 40.07
CA VAL A 50 12.13 15.04 41.52
C VAL A 50 12.34 13.76 42.33
N ARG A 51 11.83 12.62 41.87
CA ARG A 51 11.96 11.31 42.53
C ARG A 51 13.28 10.60 42.23
N GLY A 52 14.19 11.22 41.47
CA GLY A 52 15.50 10.67 41.10
C GLY A 52 15.46 9.64 39.98
N ILE A 53 14.30 9.41 39.35
CA ILE A 53 14.14 8.45 38.24
C ILE A 53 14.38 9.19 36.93
N VAL A 54 15.64 9.59 36.72
CA VAL A 54 16.08 10.40 35.57
C VAL A 54 15.72 9.75 34.22
N PRO A 55 15.87 8.42 34.01
CA PRO A 55 15.50 7.82 32.72
C PRO A 55 14.01 7.98 32.38
N ALA A 56 13.13 7.86 33.38
CA ALA A 56 11.68 8.02 33.18
C ALA A 56 11.32 9.49 32.88
N ALA A 57 11.98 10.44 33.53
CA ALA A 57 11.79 11.87 33.26
C ALA A 57 12.19 12.25 31.83
N VAL A 58 13.34 11.75 31.35
CA VAL A 58 13.82 11.98 29.98
C VAL A 58 12.89 11.35 28.94
N LEU A 59 12.40 10.13 29.20
CA LEU A 59 11.44 9.46 28.32
C LEU A 59 10.13 10.25 28.21
N LEU A 60 9.54 10.64 29.33
CA LEU A 60 8.27 11.38 29.34
C LEU A 60 8.41 12.79 28.76
N GLY A 61 9.51 13.48 29.04
CA GLY A 61 9.83 14.78 28.43
C GLY A 61 9.98 14.69 26.91
N SER A 62 10.67 13.66 26.40
CA SER A 62 10.79 13.44 24.96
C SER A 62 9.47 13.04 24.30
N MET A 63 8.60 12.33 25.02
CA MET A 63 7.25 12.00 24.56
C MET A 63 6.34 13.23 24.52
N ALA A 64 6.39 14.09 25.54
CA ALA A 64 5.70 15.39 25.55
C ALA A 64 6.17 16.29 24.40
N TYR A 65 7.48 16.36 24.17
CA TYR A 65 8.07 17.10 23.06
C TYR A 65 7.64 16.53 21.70
N GLY A 66 7.56 15.21 21.57
CA GLY A 66 7.03 14.54 20.37
C GLY A 66 5.55 14.83 20.13
N VAL A 67 4.74 14.94 21.18
CA VAL A 67 3.34 15.37 21.09
C VAL A 67 3.24 16.84 20.67
N LEU A 68 4.07 17.73 21.25
CA LEU A 68 4.09 19.17 20.94
C LEU A 68 4.62 19.50 19.54
N THR A 69 5.56 18.72 19.02
CA THR A 69 6.14 18.92 17.68
C THR A 69 5.43 18.12 16.59
N GLY A 70 4.41 17.32 16.94
CA GLY A 70 3.71 16.47 15.98
C GLY A 70 4.59 15.33 15.45
N GLY A 71 5.58 14.88 16.23
CA GLY A 71 6.50 13.79 15.88
C GLY A 71 7.60 14.18 14.89
N ARG A 72 7.81 15.49 14.67
CA ARG A 72 8.76 16.00 13.67
C ARG A 72 10.22 16.00 14.14
N VAL A 73 10.47 15.94 15.45
CA VAL A 73 11.81 16.05 16.03
C VAL A 73 11.96 15.10 17.23
N TRP A 74 12.30 13.83 16.99
CA TRP A 74 12.73 12.91 18.05
C TRP A 74 14.25 12.74 17.99
N PRO A 75 15.01 13.01 19.06
CA PRO A 75 16.46 12.83 19.06
C PRO A 75 16.78 11.33 19.05
N GLY A 76 17.22 10.80 17.90
CA GLY A 76 17.60 9.38 17.74
C GLY A 76 16.85 8.57 16.68
N GLY A 77 15.92 9.18 15.93
CA GLY A 77 15.10 8.41 14.99
C GLY A 77 13.91 7.73 15.69
N ARG A 78 12.85 7.45 14.92
CA ARG A 78 11.49 7.17 15.43
C ARG A 78 11.44 5.96 16.38
N PRO A 79 10.64 6.01 17.47
CA PRO A 79 10.38 4.81 18.27
C PRO A 79 9.56 3.81 17.46
N TYR A 80 9.81 2.53 17.68
CA TYR A 80 9.28 1.35 16.98
C TYR A 80 7.77 1.10 17.16
N TRP A 81 7.03 2.06 17.72
CA TRP A 81 5.59 1.97 17.90
C TRP A 81 4.87 2.69 16.75
N ASN A 82 4.46 1.90 15.75
CA ASN A 82 3.75 2.34 14.56
C ASN A 82 2.30 2.76 14.89
N PHE A 83 2.12 4.00 15.37
CA PHE A 83 0.79 4.63 15.38
C PHE A 83 0.54 5.31 14.02
N PRO A 84 -0.51 4.93 13.27
CA PRO A 84 -0.90 5.64 12.06
C PRO A 84 -1.34 7.06 12.43
N ARG A 85 -0.65 8.08 11.91
CA ARG A 85 -1.17 9.46 11.93
C ARG A 85 -1.83 9.76 10.58
N PRO A 86 -3.10 10.18 10.58
CA PRO A 86 -3.75 10.68 9.38
C PRO A 86 -3.25 12.11 9.11
N GLY A 87 -2.62 12.30 7.95
CA GLY A 87 -2.37 13.61 7.32
C GLY A 87 -1.20 14.43 7.88
N GLY A 88 -0.13 14.58 7.08
CA GLY A 88 0.82 15.69 7.21
C GLY A 88 2.29 15.30 7.03
N GLY A 89 2.79 15.44 5.79
CA GLY A 89 4.15 15.05 5.39
C GLY A 89 5.29 16.03 5.73
N GLY A 90 6.50 15.53 5.44
CA GLY A 90 7.72 16.27 5.12
C GLY A 90 8.94 15.98 6.00
N PRO A 91 10.19 15.94 5.48
CA PRO A 91 10.62 15.62 4.11
C PRO A 91 11.74 14.56 4.08
N ARG A 92 11.54 13.49 3.31
CA ARG A 92 12.53 12.88 2.42
C ARG A 92 11.77 12.40 1.20
N THR A 93 11.38 13.36 0.40
CA THR A 93 10.77 13.12 -0.89
C THR A 93 11.88 12.73 -1.87
N HIS A 94 11.98 11.43 -2.14
CA HIS A 94 12.14 11.00 -3.53
C HIS A 94 10.75 11.16 -4.19
N SER A 95 10.23 12.38 -4.29
CA SER A 95 8.92 12.65 -4.88
C SER A 95 9.04 12.74 -6.38
N GLY A 96 8.21 11.98 -7.10
CA GLY A 96 8.01 12.13 -8.54
C GLY A 96 8.79 11.16 -9.41
N GLN A 97 9.19 9.99 -8.90
CA GLN A 97 9.61 8.93 -9.81
C GLN A 97 8.36 8.34 -10.45
N SER A 98 7.94 8.94 -11.57
CA SER A 98 7.09 8.25 -12.53
C SER A 98 8.00 7.47 -13.47
N THR A 99 7.92 6.14 -13.49
CA THR A 99 8.64 5.39 -14.53
C THR A 99 7.82 5.43 -15.80
N ARG A 100 8.42 6.01 -16.84
CA ARG A 100 7.87 6.00 -18.20
C ARG A 100 8.44 4.81 -18.96
N VAL A 101 7.56 3.95 -19.43
CA VAL A 101 7.89 2.81 -20.28
C VAL A 101 7.20 3.03 -21.62
N ALA A 102 7.99 3.24 -22.67
CA ALA A 102 7.49 3.39 -24.03
C ALA A 102 7.85 2.15 -24.84
N THR A 103 6.85 1.46 -25.36
CA THR A 103 7.00 0.42 -26.35
C THR A 103 6.69 0.97 -27.74
N ASP A 104 6.80 0.12 -28.76
CA ASP A 104 6.46 0.48 -30.13
C ASP A 104 4.99 0.84 -30.33
N TRP A 105 4.10 0.46 -29.40
CA TRP A 105 2.65 0.61 -29.52
C TRP A 105 2.02 1.42 -28.39
N LEU A 106 2.64 1.49 -27.21
CA LEU A 106 2.07 2.15 -26.04
C LEU A 106 3.12 2.98 -25.31
N GLU A 107 2.72 4.14 -24.81
CA GLU A 107 3.46 4.88 -23.79
C GLU A 107 2.73 4.75 -22.46
N MET A 108 3.42 4.25 -21.43
CA MET A 108 2.87 4.02 -20.11
C MET A 108 3.66 4.81 -19.07
N GLU A 109 2.95 5.44 -18.13
CA GLU A 109 3.50 6.19 -17.01
C GLU A 109 2.92 5.61 -15.72
N LEU A 110 3.78 5.07 -14.87
CA LEU A 110 3.40 4.52 -13.55
C LEU A 110 3.89 5.46 -12.46
N ASP A 111 2.95 5.99 -11.68
CA ASP A 111 3.25 6.72 -10.44
C ASP A 111 3.51 5.71 -9.32
N HIS A 112 4.76 5.66 -8.80
CA HIS A 112 5.14 4.72 -7.75
C HIS A 112 4.59 5.08 -6.36
N ASP A 113 4.10 6.31 -6.17
CA ASP A 113 3.54 6.77 -4.90
C ASP A 113 2.05 6.41 -4.79
N THR A 114 1.30 6.46 -5.91
CA THR A 114 -0.13 6.12 -5.94
C THR A 114 -0.42 4.73 -6.52
N GLY A 115 0.50 4.16 -7.31
CA GLY A 115 0.24 2.97 -8.11
C GLY A 115 -0.63 3.24 -9.35
N ASP A 116 -0.93 4.51 -9.65
CA ASP A 116 -1.73 4.86 -10.81
C ASP A 116 -0.92 4.67 -12.09
N MET A 117 -1.47 3.90 -13.01
CA MET A 117 -0.89 3.64 -14.31
C MET A 117 -1.70 4.37 -15.39
N ARG A 118 -1.07 5.31 -16.10
CA ARG A 118 -1.66 6.03 -17.23
C ARG A 118 -1.01 5.57 -18.52
N GLY A 119 -1.82 5.41 -19.56
CA GLY A 119 -1.33 4.93 -20.85
C GLY A 119 -1.82 5.77 -22.02
N ARG A 120 -1.02 5.87 -23.08
CA ARG A 120 -1.39 6.42 -24.39
C ARG A 120 -1.05 5.44 -25.49
N VAL A 121 -1.98 5.27 -26.44
CA VAL A 121 -1.76 4.44 -27.64
C VAL A 121 -0.93 5.22 -28.66
N LEU A 122 0.16 4.64 -29.16
CA LEU A 122 1.05 5.26 -30.15
C LEU A 122 0.80 4.77 -31.58
N LYS A 123 0.30 3.53 -31.75
CA LYS A 123 0.05 2.90 -33.07
C LYS A 123 -1.31 2.17 -33.08
N GLY A 124 -1.85 1.95 -34.29
CA GLY A 124 -3.12 1.27 -34.52
C GLY A 124 -4.31 2.22 -34.73
N ALA A 125 -5.52 1.68 -34.69
CA ALA A 125 -6.75 2.43 -34.99
C ALA A 125 -7.05 3.56 -33.99
N PHE A 126 -6.44 3.52 -32.80
CA PHE A 126 -6.66 4.46 -31.69
C PHE A 126 -5.41 5.28 -31.34
N ALA A 127 -4.47 5.39 -32.29
CA ALA A 127 -3.24 6.14 -32.09
C ALA A 127 -3.48 7.59 -31.64
N GLY A 128 -2.74 8.02 -30.62
CA GLY A 128 -2.84 9.34 -29.99
C GLY A 128 -3.86 9.43 -28.86
N GLN A 129 -4.73 8.44 -28.66
CA GLN A 129 -5.73 8.48 -27.59
C GLN A 129 -5.18 7.95 -26.25
N PRO A 130 -5.55 8.57 -25.12
CA PRO A 130 -5.24 8.02 -23.81
C PRO A 130 -6.11 6.79 -23.54
N LEU A 131 -5.52 5.73 -22.98
CA LEU A 131 -6.23 4.47 -22.72
C LEU A 131 -7.42 4.66 -21.78
N ASP A 132 -7.35 5.64 -20.87
CA ASP A 132 -8.41 5.95 -19.90
C ASP A 132 -9.70 6.43 -20.56
N GLN A 133 -9.61 6.99 -21.76
CA GLN A 133 -10.78 7.45 -22.53
C GLN A 133 -11.35 6.39 -23.46
N LEU A 134 -10.64 5.27 -23.67
CA LEU A 134 -11.12 4.18 -24.50
C LEU A 134 -12.23 3.42 -23.76
N SER A 135 -13.26 3.01 -24.51
CA SER A 135 -14.27 2.09 -23.98
C SER A 135 -13.64 0.72 -23.70
N GLU A 136 -14.31 -0.11 -22.89
CA GLU A 136 -13.87 -1.48 -22.62
C GLU A 136 -13.65 -2.26 -23.92
N GLU A 137 -14.55 -2.13 -24.89
CA GLU A 137 -14.46 -2.82 -26.18
C GLU A 137 -13.28 -2.33 -27.04
N ASP A 138 -13.05 -1.02 -27.06
CA ASP A 138 -11.94 -0.42 -27.82
C ASP A 138 -10.59 -0.79 -27.23
N ALA A 139 -10.48 -0.84 -25.89
CA ALA A 139 -9.26 -1.26 -25.20
C ALA A 139 -8.92 -2.75 -25.49
N LEU A 140 -9.94 -3.61 -25.56
CA LEU A 140 -9.76 -5.02 -25.96
C LEU A 140 -9.36 -5.17 -27.43
N ARG A 141 -9.82 -4.28 -28.32
CA ARG A 141 -9.35 -4.25 -29.71
C ARG A 141 -7.88 -3.86 -29.82
N VAL A 142 -7.45 -2.84 -29.08
CA VAL A 142 -6.03 -2.45 -29.00
C VAL A 142 -5.19 -3.62 -28.48
N TYR A 143 -5.70 -4.39 -27.51
CA TYR A 143 -5.03 -5.59 -27.01
C TYR A 143 -4.86 -6.68 -28.09
N GLY A 144 -5.91 -6.96 -28.86
CA GLY A 144 -5.84 -7.93 -29.96
C GLY A 144 -4.88 -7.49 -31.08
N GLU A 145 -4.88 -6.21 -31.44
CA GLU A 145 -4.00 -5.65 -32.49
C GLU A 145 -2.53 -5.59 -32.03
N ALA A 146 -2.27 -5.11 -30.81
CA ALA A 146 -0.93 -4.94 -30.28
C ALA A 146 -0.28 -6.25 -29.84
N GLY A 147 -1.07 -7.17 -29.27
CA GLY A 147 -0.57 -8.47 -28.79
C GLY A 147 -0.06 -9.38 -29.92
N ALA A 148 -0.56 -9.21 -31.15
CA ALA A 148 -0.06 -9.92 -32.32
C ALA A 148 1.29 -9.36 -32.82
N ALA A 149 1.62 -8.11 -32.49
CA ALA A 149 2.80 -7.42 -33.00
C ALA A 149 3.95 -7.35 -31.98
N ASP A 150 3.65 -7.20 -30.68
CA ASP A 150 4.65 -7.05 -29.64
C ASP A 150 4.20 -7.66 -28.29
N SER A 151 4.95 -8.67 -27.84
CA SER A 151 4.72 -9.36 -26.55
C SER A 151 4.99 -8.49 -25.32
N GLU A 152 5.82 -7.45 -25.43
CA GLU A 152 6.09 -6.51 -24.34
C GLU A 152 4.91 -5.56 -24.14
N THR A 153 4.38 -5.02 -25.24
CA THR A 153 3.14 -4.24 -25.24
C THR A 153 1.95 -5.02 -24.66
N ALA A 154 1.83 -6.32 -25.00
CA ALA A 154 0.76 -7.16 -24.47
C ALA A 154 0.79 -7.23 -22.94
N ARG A 155 1.98 -7.41 -22.34
CA ARG A 155 2.15 -7.50 -20.88
C ARG A 155 1.81 -6.19 -20.16
N LEU A 156 2.22 -5.06 -20.72
CA LEU A 156 1.91 -3.74 -20.16
C LEU A 156 0.40 -3.46 -20.23
N LEU A 157 -0.23 -3.84 -21.33
CA LEU A 157 -1.65 -3.66 -21.53
C LEU A 157 -2.48 -4.59 -20.64
N GLU A 158 -2.03 -5.83 -20.43
CA GLU A 158 -2.63 -6.76 -19.45
C GLU A 158 -2.60 -6.17 -18.03
N ALA A 159 -1.47 -5.63 -17.60
CA ALA A 159 -1.34 -5.01 -16.28
C ALA A 159 -2.27 -3.80 -16.13
N TYR A 160 -2.43 -3.01 -17.18
CA TYR A 160 -3.35 -1.87 -17.19
C TYR A 160 -4.83 -2.29 -17.19
N LEU A 161 -5.21 -3.27 -18.01
CA LEU A 161 -6.59 -3.78 -18.07
C LEU A 161 -6.99 -4.46 -16.76
N ASP A 162 -6.06 -5.13 -16.08
CA ASP A 162 -6.28 -5.71 -14.75
C ASP A 162 -6.59 -4.64 -13.70
N LEU A 163 -5.83 -3.54 -13.70
CA LEU A 163 -6.03 -2.46 -12.76
C LEU A 163 -7.36 -1.72 -13.01
N ARG A 164 -7.76 -1.57 -14.28
CA ARG A 164 -8.94 -0.78 -14.67
C ARG A 164 -10.25 -1.56 -14.68
N LEU A 165 -10.24 -2.80 -15.15
CA LEU A 165 -11.43 -3.61 -15.41
C LEU A 165 -11.53 -4.86 -14.51
N GLY A 166 -10.47 -5.17 -13.74
CA GLY A 166 -10.41 -6.35 -12.88
C GLY A 166 -10.26 -7.67 -13.64
N ALA A 167 -10.23 -8.82 -12.96
CA ALA A 167 -9.97 -10.13 -13.60
C ALA A 167 -11.03 -10.57 -14.64
N GLU A 168 -12.19 -9.92 -14.67
CA GLU A 168 -13.35 -10.25 -15.52
C GLU A 168 -13.10 -10.03 -17.02
N TRP A 169 -12.23 -9.08 -17.40
CA TRP A 169 -11.95 -8.79 -18.82
C TRP A 169 -11.25 -9.97 -19.53
N ARG A 170 -10.51 -10.79 -18.78
CA ARG A 170 -9.86 -12.00 -19.29
C ARG A 170 -10.88 -13.08 -19.65
N THR A 171 -11.91 -13.25 -18.83
CA THR A 171 -13.01 -14.18 -19.10
C THR A 171 -13.73 -13.77 -20.37
N LYS A 172 -14.07 -12.48 -20.53
CA LYS A 172 -14.72 -11.93 -21.73
C LYS A 172 -13.89 -12.11 -23.01
N THR A 173 -12.57 -11.91 -22.94
CA THR A 173 -11.66 -12.17 -24.07
C THR A 173 -11.56 -13.66 -24.40
N SER A 174 -11.52 -14.53 -23.38
CA SER A 174 -11.49 -15.98 -23.57
C SER A 174 -12.79 -16.55 -24.15
N GLU A 175 -13.93 -15.95 -23.81
CA GLU A 175 -15.25 -16.25 -24.37
C GLU A 175 -15.38 -15.74 -25.82
N ARG A 176 -14.85 -14.56 -26.13
CA ARG A 176 -14.84 -14.03 -27.51
C ARG A 176 -13.84 -14.76 -28.43
N ALA A 177 -12.78 -15.33 -27.86
CA ALA A 177 -11.85 -16.24 -28.54
C ALA A 177 -12.39 -17.69 -28.65
N SER A 178 -13.54 -18.00 -28.03
CA SER A 178 -14.07 -19.37 -27.99
C SER A 178 -14.74 -19.84 -29.29
N SER A 179 -14.92 -18.97 -30.30
CA SER A 179 -15.33 -19.39 -31.64
C SER A 179 -14.17 -19.83 -32.55
N SER A 180 -12.93 -19.81 -32.07
CA SER A 180 -11.77 -20.32 -32.83
C SER A 180 -10.64 -20.76 -31.88
N ARG A 181 -10.85 -21.89 -31.19
CA ARG A 181 -9.75 -22.62 -30.54
C ARG A 181 -8.79 -23.18 -31.60
N PRO A 182 -7.49 -23.15 -31.32
CA PRO A 182 -6.88 -24.37 -30.79
C PRO A 182 -6.67 -24.25 -29.28
N ARG A 183 -6.96 -25.34 -28.57
CA ARG A 183 -6.62 -25.49 -27.16
C ARG A 183 -5.09 -25.57 -27.05
N SER A 184 -4.42 -24.57 -26.51
CA SER A 184 -3.15 -24.80 -25.81
C SER A 184 -3.47 -25.14 -24.36
N ARG A 185 -3.61 -26.44 -24.10
CA ARG A 185 -3.14 -26.98 -22.83
C ARG A 185 -1.62 -26.85 -22.87
N ASP A 186 -1.08 -25.76 -22.35
CA ASP A 186 0.25 -25.81 -21.75
C ASP A 186 0.06 -25.86 -20.23
N SER A 187 -0.34 -27.05 -19.80
CA SER A 187 0.00 -27.58 -18.48
C SER A 187 1.35 -28.30 -18.61
N SER A 188 2.36 -27.60 -19.11
CA SER A 188 3.74 -27.94 -18.85
C SER A 188 4.00 -27.43 -17.43
N GLY A 189 3.99 -28.35 -16.45
CA GLY A 189 4.18 -28.00 -15.05
C GLY A 189 5.42 -27.14 -14.85
N MET A 190 5.36 -26.21 -13.90
CA MET A 190 6.43 -25.24 -13.64
C MET A 190 7.80 -25.93 -13.58
N THR A 191 8.75 -25.49 -14.43
CA THR A 191 10.09 -26.07 -14.44
C THR A 191 10.90 -25.62 -13.24
N ARG A 192 11.95 -26.36 -12.88
CA ARG A 192 12.80 -26.02 -11.73
C ARG A 192 13.45 -24.64 -11.89
N GLU A 193 13.82 -24.27 -13.12
CA GLU A 193 14.38 -22.96 -13.45
C GLU A 193 13.34 -21.83 -13.34
N GLU A 194 12.09 -22.10 -13.74
CA GLU A 194 11.00 -21.14 -13.56
C GLU A 194 10.69 -20.95 -12.07
N ALA A 195 10.66 -22.04 -11.30
CA ALA A 195 10.45 -22.01 -9.85
C ALA A 195 11.53 -21.20 -9.12
N SER A 196 12.81 -21.38 -9.46
CA SER A 196 13.91 -20.57 -8.92
C SER A 196 13.73 -19.08 -9.25
N ARG A 197 13.29 -18.76 -10.47
CA ARG A 197 13.04 -17.37 -10.90
C ARG A 197 11.87 -16.74 -10.15
N VAL A 198 10.78 -17.48 -9.93
CA VAL A 198 9.61 -17.04 -9.16
C VAL A 198 10.00 -16.73 -7.71
N LEU A 199 10.87 -17.53 -7.09
CA LEU A 199 11.36 -17.27 -5.73
C LEU A 199 12.52 -16.25 -5.66
N GLY A 200 13.06 -15.82 -6.82
CA GLY A 200 14.20 -14.90 -6.90
C GLY A 200 15.51 -15.53 -6.40
N LEU A 201 15.69 -16.83 -6.64
CA LEU A 201 16.83 -17.62 -6.20
C LEU A 201 17.68 -18.08 -7.38
N SER A 202 18.95 -18.41 -7.11
CA SER A 202 19.81 -19.04 -8.10
C SER A 202 19.41 -20.51 -8.33
N ALA A 203 19.79 -21.08 -9.48
CA ALA A 203 19.53 -22.48 -9.81
C ALA A 203 20.22 -23.48 -8.83
N SER A 204 21.17 -22.98 -8.02
CA SER A 204 21.92 -23.75 -7.02
C SER A 204 21.54 -23.40 -5.57
N ALA A 205 20.39 -22.76 -5.35
CA ALA A 205 19.96 -22.36 -4.02
C ALA A 205 19.71 -23.57 -3.10
N THR A 206 20.05 -23.41 -1.83
CA THR A 206 19.86 -24.43 -0.80
C THR A 206 18.39 -24.50 -0.37
N GLU A 207 17.98 -25.63 0.20
CA GLU A 207 16.61 -25.82 0.72
C GLU A 207 16.23 -24.76 1.78
N GLU A 208 17.19 -24.32 2.59
CA GLU A 208 16.99 -23.27 3.59
C GLU A 208 16.67 -21.92 2.94
N GLU A 209 17.37 -21.56 1.86
CA GLU A 209 17.13 -20.35 1.06
C GLU A 209 15.77 -20.40 0.37
N ILE A 210 15.37 -21.57 -0.15
CA ILE A 210 14.07 -21.79 -0.79
C ILE A 210 12.93 -21.53 0.20
N ARG A 211 13.00 -22.10 1.40
CA ARG A 211 11.97 -21.88 2.44
C ARG A 211 11.96 -20.44 2.94
N ALA A 212 13.12 -19.79 3.05
CA ALA A 212 13.20 -18.39 3.46
C ALA A 212 12.59 -17.44 2.42
N ALA A 213 12.87 -17.68 1.13
CA ALA A 213 12.30 -16.91 0.03
C ALA A 213 10.78 -17.08 -0.07
N HIS A 214 10.27 -18.30 0.05
CA HIS A 214 8.83 -18.59 0.08
C HIS A 214 8.12 -17.83 1.21
N ARG A 215 8.62 -17.92 2.45
CA ARG A 215 8.02 -17.20 3.59
C ARG A 215 8.02 -15.68 3.37
N ARG A 216 9.12 -15.13 2.85
CA ARG A 216 9.22 -13.69 2.57
C ARG A 216 8.22 -13.25 1.51
N LEU A 217 8.08 -14.01 0.42
CA LEU A 217 7.17 -13.68 -0.67
C LEU A 217 5.71 -13.85 -0.24
N MET A 218 5.37 -14.89 0.51
CA MET A 218 4.01 -15.08 1.04
C MET A 218 3.60 -14.00 2.04
N LEU A 219 4.51 -13.52 2.89
CA LEU A 219 4.19 -12.44 3.83
C LEU A 219 3.85 -11.10 3.14
N ASN A 220 4.36 -10.90 1.93
CA ASN A 220 4.21 -9.68 1.15
C ASN A 220 3.09 -9.76 0.10
N LEU A 221 2.85 -10.95 -0.45
CA LEU A 221 1.92 -11.18 -1.56
C LEU A 221 0.68 -11.97 -1.12
N HIS A 222 0.40 -12.02 0.18
CA HIS A 222 -0.84 -12.60 0.68
C HIS A 222 -2.05 -11.79 0.17
N PRO A 223 -3.16 -12.44 -0.22
CA PRO A 223 -4.38 -11.76 -0.67
C PRO A 223 -4.91 -10.75 0.36
N ASP A 224 -4.84 -11.08 1.65
CA ASP A 224 -5.21 -10.16 2.76
C ASP A 224 -4.36 -8.87 2.84
N ARG A 225 -3.26 -8.76 2.10
CA ARG A 225 -2.35 -7.61 2.07
C ARG A 225 -2.18 -7.00 0.69
N GLY A 226 -3.09 -7.30 -0.24
CA GLY A 226 -3.09 -6.74 -1.60
C GLY A 226 -2.33 -7.58 -2.64
N GLY A 227 -2.00 -8.83 -2.33
CA GLY A 227 -1.56 -9.80 -3.34
C GLY A 227 -2.74 -10.44 -4.09
N THR A 228 -2.47 -11.13 -5.20
CA THR A 228 -3.50 -11.89 -5.92
C THR A 228 -3.43 -13.37 -5.56
N ASP A 229 -4.58 -14.05 -5.48
CA ASP A 229 -4.65 -15.50 -5.24
C ASP A 229 -3.80 -16.29 -6.25
N TYR A 230 -3.72 -15.77 -7.49
CA TYR A 230 -2.89 -16.34 -8.54
C TYR A 230 -1.39 -16.29 -8.22
N LEU A 231 -0.88 -15.15 -7.72
CA LEU A 231 0.53 -15.01 -7.33
C LEU A 231 0.86 -15.91 -6.14
N ALA A 232 -0.04 -15.98 -5.17
CA ALA A 232 0.09 -16.88 -4.02
C ALA A 232 0.14 -18.35 -4.48
N ALA A 233 -0.73 -18.76 -5.40
CA ALA A 233 -0.71 -20.09 -5.99
C ALA A 233 0.61 -20.38 -6.72
N LYS A 234 1.11 -19.43 -7.51
CA LYS A 234 2.35 -19.57 -8.27
C LYS A 234 3.60 -19.66 -7.37
N ILE A 235 3.61 -18.96 -6.23
CA ILE A 235 4.67 -19.06 -5.21
C ILE A 235 4.65 -20.42 -4.51
N ASN A 236 3.46 -20.97 -4.25
CA ASN A 236 3.32 -22.31 -3.67
C ASN A 236 3.80 -23.39 -4.63
N GLU A 237 3.39 -23.31 -5.90
CA GLU A 237 3.83 -24.21 -6.96
C GLU A 237 5.37 -24.19 -7.11
N ALA A 238 6.00 -23.02 -7.07
CA ALA A 238 7.45 -22.89 -7.13
C ALA A 238 8.17 -23.57 -5.96
N LYS A 239 7.63 -23.44 -4.74
CA LYS A 239 8.17 -24.10 -3.56
C LYS A 239 8.00 -25.63 -3.67
N ASP A 240 6.86 -26.08 -4.16
CA ASP A 240 6.57 -27.51 -4.33
C ASP A 240 7.46 -28.15 -5.43
N VAL A 241 7.79 -27.43 -6.50
CA VAL A 241 8.72 -27.91 -7.55
C VAL A 241 10.18 -27.99 -7.08
N LEU A 242 10.59 -27.12 -6.17
CA LEU A 242 11.99 -27.07 -5.70
C LEU A 242 12.28 -28.02 -4.55
N LEU A 243 11.26 -28.35 -3.74
CA LEU A 243 11.37 -29.17 -2.54
C LEU A 243 10.64 -30.53 -2.63
N GLY A 244 9.79 -30.72 -3.64
CA GLY A 244 9.00 -31.93 -3.87
C GLY A 244 9.67 -32.96 -4.77
#